data_AF-A0A7W1Q0B2-F1
#
_entry.id   AF-A0A7W1Q0B2-F1
#
_cell.length_a   1.000
_cell.length_b   1.000
_cell.length_c   1.000
_cell.angle_alpha   90.00
_cell.angle_beta   90.00
_cell.angle_gamma   90.00
#
_symmetry.space_group_name_H-M   'P 1'
#
loop_
_entity.id
_entity.type
_entity.pdbx_description
1 polymer ?
#
loop_
_entity_poly.entity_id
_entity_poly.type
_entity_poly.pdbx_seq_one_letter_code
_entity_poly.pdbx_strand_id
1 'polypeptide(L)'
;FGDDLAAVGANPNDGLASVLTALGKLPDDKREAIEKAITATYESGPALAMVDSERGITNLHVPSDVIIDASMPAAIRASGQMWNAAGEQQDTKFVIPDSSYAPLYAETVAFCREHGAFDPATMGTTPNVGLMAQKAEEYGSHDKTFLVPADGVIRVVDGNDDVRLQHDVAEGDVWRACQTKDAAIRNWVELAVGRARATGSPTVFWLDETRGHDAQVLAKVHAELAKLDTEGLTIEILPVAEATRYTLERAKRGEDTISVTGNVLRDYLTDLFPILELGTSAKMLSIVPLMNGGGLFETGAGGSAPKHVQQLVRENHLRWDSLGEFLALAVSFEFLADTTDNPDAKILGVTLDSATGKLLENGKSPSRRVGELDNRGSQFYLTLYWAQALAAQTDDAELAAKFSPLAAALSDAEEAIVGELAAVQGEPVDLGGYYLVDKAKTDAVMRPSPTFNAALANL
;
A
#
# COMPACT_ATOMS: atom_id res chain seq x y z
N PHE A 1 -0.16 37.55 12.12
CA PHE A 1 1.28 37.38 11.87
C PHE A 1 1.59 37.02 10.41
N GLY A 2 0.76 37.40 9.42
CA GLY A 2 0.95 36.96 8.02
C GLY A 2 2.26 37.45 7.42
N ASP A 3 2.53 38.76 7.51
CA ASP A 3 3.76 39.37 6.99
C ASP A 3 5.02 38.82 7.66
N ASP A 4 4.97 38.59 8.98
CA ASP A 4 6.10 38.03 9.73
C ASP A 4 6.44 36.60 9.29
N LEU A 5 5.42 35.76 9.10
CA LEU A 5 5.57 34.39 8.60
C LEU A 5 6.12 34.37 7.16
N ALA A 6 5.60 35.25 6.29
CA ALA A 6 6.06 35.38 4.92
C ALA A 6 7.54 35.82 4.85
N ALA A 7 7.95 36.75 5.71
CA ALA A 7 9.32 37.27 5.74
C ALA A 7 10.39 36.22 6.07
N VAL A 8 10.02 35.13 6.75
CA VAL A 8 10.94 34.03 7.10
C VAL A 8 10.81 32.81 6.17
N GLY A 9 9.95 32.91 5.16
CA GLY A 9 9.66 31.84 4.22
C GLY A 9 8.89 30.69 4.85
N ALA A 10 8.06 30.95 5.87
CA ALA A 10 7.17 29.93 6.41
C ALA A 10 6.11 29.57 5.36
N ASN A 11 6.00 28.29 5.03
CA ASN A 11 5.04 27.80 4.05
C ASN A 11 4.08 26.80 4.70
N PRO A 12 2.78 27.14 4.88
CA PRO A 12 1.81 26.23 5.50
C PRO A 12 1.55 24.98 4.65
N ASN A 13 1.81 25.01 3.34
CA ASN A 13 1.68 23.84 2.47
C ASN A 13 2.73 22.76 2.79
N ASP A 14 3.84 23.13 3.43
CA ASP A 14 4.87 22.21 3.91
C ASP A 14 4.60 21.73 5.35
N GLY A 15 3.45 22.10 5.92
CA GLY A 15 3.00 21.72 7.26
C GLY A 15 3.52 22.62 8.39
N LEU A 16 2.96 22.41 9.59
CA LEU A 16 3.31 23.20 10.78
C LEU A 16 4.80 23.06 11.17
N ALA A 17 5.43 21.92 10.91
CA ALA A 17 6.86 21.73 11.20
C ALA A 17 7.74 22.71 10.42
N SER A 18 7.39 23.00 9.16
CA SER A 18 8.06 24.02 8.33
C SER A 18 7.89 25.41 8.92
N VAL A 19 6.65 25.74 9.33
CA VAL A 19 6.33 27.03 9.98
C VAL A 19 7.15 27.21 11.26
N LEU A 20 7.10 26.24 12.19
CA LEU A 20 7.82 26.28 13.47
C LEU A 20 9.34 26.43 13.26
N THR A 21 9.91 25.70 12.30
CA THR A 21 11.33 25.81 11.97
C THR A 21 11.69 27.21 11.46
N ALA A 22 10.83 27.81 10.63
CA ALA A 22 11.06 29.15 10.09
C ALA A 22 10.99 30.25 11.15
N LEU A 23 10.23 30.06 12.24
CA LEU A 23 10.14 31.03 13.34
C LEU A 23 11.48 31.30 14.01
N GLY A 24 12.43 30.36 13.96
CA GLY A 24 13.79 30.56 14.48
C GLY A 24 14.57 31.69 13.80
N LYS A 25 14.09 32.20 12.65
CA LYS A 25 14.67 33.35 11.94
C LYS A 25 14.10 34.70 12.41
N LEU A 26 13.05 34.70 13.24
CA LEU A 26 12.44 35.93 13.78
C LEU A 26 13.15 36.40 15.06
N PRO A 27 13.04 37.71 15.39
CA PRO A 27 13.35 38.20 16.73
C PRO A 27 12.56 37.47 17.83
N ASP A 28 13.15 37.30 19.01
CA ASP A 28 12.59 36.48 20.09
C ASP A 28 11.18 36.93 20.51
N ASP A 29 10.93 38.24 20.60
CA ASP A 29 9.61 38.79 20.97
C ASP A 29 8.50 38.40 19.97
N LYS A 30 8.83 38.41 18.67
CA LYS A 30 7.91 37.98 17.61
C LYS A 30 7.73 36.47 17.58
N ARG A 31 8.82 35.70 17.72
CA ARG A 31 8.77 34.24 17.80
C ARG A 31 7.86 33.81 18.96
N GLU A 32 8.11 34.30 20.16
CA GLU A 32 7.34 33.97 21.36
C GLU A 32 5.86 34.36 21.23
N ALA A 33 5.56 35.52 20.64
CA ALA A 33 4.19 35.93 20.39
C ALA A 33 3.45 34.97 19.43
N ILE A 34 4.13 34.49 18.38
CA ILE A 34 3.56 33.54 17.42
C ILE A 34 3.39 32.16 18.06
N GLU A 35 4.40 31.64 18.76
CA GLU A 35 4.34 30.36 19.46
C GLU A 35 3.20 30.34 20.48
N LYS A 36 3.05 31.41 21.26
CA LYS A 36 1.93 31.58 22.20
C LYS A 36 0.58 31.57 21.49
N ALA A 37 0.47 32.21 20.32
CA ALA A 37 -0.76 32.20 19.54
C ALA A 37 -1.09 30.81 18.99
N ILE A 38 -0.10 30.03 18.57
CA ILE A 38 -0.26 28.63 18.16
C ILE A 38 -0.78 27.79 19.33
N THR A 39 -0.16 27.90 20.51
CA THR A 39 -0.62 27.19 21.72
C THR A 39 -2.05 27.55 22.09
N ALA A 40 -2.39 28.85 22.11
CA ALA A 40 -3.75 29.30 22.39
C ALA A 40 -4.77 28.79 21.34
N THR A 41 -4.35 28.61 20.08
CA THR A 41 -5.19 28.02 19.03
C THR A 41 -5.47 26.55 19.31
N TYR A 42 -4.48 25.78 19.77
CA TYR A 42 -4.71 24.40 20.20
C TYR A 42 -5.63 24.30 21.42
N GLU A 43 -5.48 25.20 22.39
CA GLU A 43 -6.32 25.21 23.61
C GLU A 43 -7.78 25.60 23.33
N SER A 44 -8.02 26.46 22.34
CA SER A 44 -9.36 26.96 22.00
C SER A 44 -10.03 26.22 20.83
N GLY A 45 -9.27 25.46 20.05
CA GLY A 45 -9.74 24.67 18.92
C GLY A 45 -10.19 23.25 19.30
N PRO A 46 -10.72 22.48 18.33
CA PRO A 46 -10.96 21.06 18.54
C PRO A 46 -9.63 20.31 18.69
N ALA A 47 -9.66 19.20 19.43
CA ALA A 47 -8.53 18.28 19.49
C ALA A 47 -8.17 17.78 18.08
N LEU A 48 -6.88 17.64 17.81
CA LEU A 48 -6.36 17.07 16.57
C LEU A 48 -5.88 15.64 16.81
N ALA A 49 -5.98 14.81 15.76
CA ALA A 49 -5.32 13.53 15.75
C ALA A 49 -3.78 13.71 15.82
N MET A 50 -3.12 12.80 16.52
CA MET A 50 -1.67 12.79 16.73
C MET A 50 -1.03 11.69 15.88
N VAL A 51 0.08 12.04 15.23
CA VAL A 51 0.99 11.10 14.56
C VAL A 51 1.93 10.46 15.59
N ASP A 52 2.36 11.27 16.57
CA ASP A 52 3.18 10.90 17.72
C ASP A 52 2.84 11.84 18.90
N SER A 53 2.03 11.36 19.84
CA SER A 53 1.54 12.16 20.97
C SER A 53 2.65 12.51 21.97
N GLU A 54 3.62 11.62 22.18
CA GLU A 54 4.76 11.85 23.09
C GLU A 54 5.64 13.00 22.60
N ARG A 55 5.78 13.14 21.28
CA ARG A 55 6.57 14.19 20.65
C ARG A 55 5.74 15.42 20.24
N GLY A 56 4.43 15.42 20.50
CA GLY A 56 3.54 16.51 20.12
C GLY A 56 3.33 16.67 18.61
N ILE A 57 3.59 15.63 17.80
CA ILE A 57 3.44 15.67 16.35
C ILE A 57 1.97 15.42 15.99
N THR A 58 1.29 16.46 15.51
CA THR A 58 -0.13 16.46 15.10
C THR A 58 -0.31 16.07 13.63
N ASN A 59 -1.54 15.78 13.23
CA ASN A 59 -1.97 15.56 11.83
C ASN A 59 -1.63 16.71 10.86
N LEU A 60 -1.30 17.90 11.38
CA LEU A 60 -0.97 19.09 10.57
C LEU A 60 0.53 19.39 10.53
N HIS A 61 1.37 18.54 11.14
CA HIS A 61 2.81 18.78 11.21
C HIS A 61 3.52 18.63 9.86
N VAL A 62 3.27 17.53 9.15
CA VAL A 62 3.90 17.23 7.86
C VAL A 62 2.83 16.66 6.92
N PRO A 63 2.66 17.18 5.69
CA PRO A 63 1.61 16.74 4.77
C PRO A 63 1.67 15.25 4.41
N SER A 64 2.85 14.64 4.46
CA SER A 64 3.08 13.23 4.12
C SER A 64 2.94 12.27 5.30
N ASP A 65 2.64 12.74 6.51
CA ASP A 65 2.57 11.86 7.69
C ASP A 65 1.26 11.05 7.75
N VAL A 66 0.15 11.63 7.28
CA VAL A 66 -1.17 10.99 7.30
C VAL A 66 -1.71 10.90 5.88
N ILE A 67 -1.51 9.73 5.27
CA ILE A 67 -1.89 9.43 3.90
C ILE A 67 -3.19 8.63 3.93
N ILE A 68 -4.18 9.04 3.14
CA ILE A 68 -5.59 8.62 3.25
C ILE A 68 -5.78 7.10 3.06
N ASP A 69 -5.09 6.53 2.09
CA ASP A 69 -5.08 5.11 1.72
C ASP A 69 -4.74 4.22 2.91
N ALA A 70 -3.71 4.56 3.70
CA ALA A 70 -3.27 3.79 4.86
C ALA A 70 -3.94 4.24 6.17
N SER A 71 -4.16 5.53 6.35
CA SER A 71 -4.68 6.09 7.62
C SER A 71 -6.15 5.77 7.86
N MET A 72 -6.99 5.79 6.82
CA MET A 72 -8.41 5.49 6.96
C MET A 72 -8.67 4.04 7.35
N PRO A 73 -8.08 3.02 6.69
CA PRO A 73 -8.22 1.63 7.13
C PRO A 73 -7.66 1.39 8.54
N ALA A 74 -6.53 2.02 8.88
CA ALA A 74 -5.95 1.92 10.22
C ALA A 74 -6.92 2.45 11.29
N ALA A 75 -7.56 3.59 11.05
CA ALA A 75 -8.55 4.17 11.95
C ALA A 75 -9.83 3.31 12.01
N ILE A 76 -10.35 2.84 10.87
CA ILE A 76 -11.54 1.97 10.81
C ILE A 76 -11.31 0.68 11.62
N ARG A 77 -10.16 0.04 11.43
CA ARG A 77 -9.78 -1.15 12.20
C ARG A 77 -9.61 -0.87 13.68
N ALA A 78 -9.13 0.32 14.03
CA ALA A 78 -9.02 0.83 15.40
C ALA A 78 -10.35 1.41 15.92
N SER A 79 -11.47 0.73 15.67
CA SER A 79 -12.81 1.13 16.14
C SER A 79 -13.31 2.49 15.62
N GLY A 80 -12.77 2.98 14.50
CA GLY A 80 -13.08 4.31 13.98
C GLY A 80 -12.43 5.45 14.76
N GLN A 81 -11.34 5.18 15.47
CA GLN A 81 -10.68 6.13 16.37
C GLN A 81 -9.25 6.45 15.94
N MET A 82 -8.78 7.64 16.31
CA MET A 82 -7.38 8.08 16.17
C MET A 82 -6.81 8.48 17.54
N TRP A 83 -5.49 8.64 17.62
CA TRP A 83 -4.80 9.00 18.86
C TRP A 83 -4.96 10.49 19.16
N ASN A 84 -5.33 10.82 20.40
CA ASN A 84 -5.40 12.19 20.90
C ASN A 84 -4.08 12.63 21.56
N ALA A 85 -4.03 13.87 22.06
CA ALA A 85 -2.86 14.44 22.73
C ALA A 85 -2.44 13.71 24.02
N ALA A 86 -3.35 12.96 24.66
CA ALA A 86 -3.06 12.14 25.84
C ALA A 86 -2.50 10.76 25.47
N GLY A 87 -2.37 10.42 24.19
CA GLY A 87 -1.96 9.09 23.75
C GLY A 87 -3.07 8.05 23.93
N GLU A 88 -4.33 8.47 23.85
CA GLU A 88 -5.51 7.60 23.96
C GLU A 88 -6.30 7.60 22.64
N GLN A 89 -7.02 6.51 22.37
CA GLN A 89 -7.90 6.43 21.20
C GLN A 89 -9.17 7.26 21.43
N GLN A 90 -9.58 8.01 20.41
CA GLN A 90 -10.75 8.89 20.46
C GLN A 90 -11.49 8.92 19.12
N ASP A 91 -12.82 8.97 19.19
CA ASP A 91 -13.68 9.15 18.02
C ASP A 91 -13.26 10.39 17.22
N THR A 92 -13.22 10.25 15.90
CA THR A 92 -12.62 11.25 15.03
C THR A 92 -13.57 11.65 13.91
N LYS A 93 -13.60 12.95 13.60
CA LYS A 93 -14.19 13.45 12.36
C LYS A 93 -13.16 13.37 11.24
N PHE A 94 -13.26 12.36 10.39
CA PHE A 94 -12.41 12.23 9.22
C PHE A 94 -12.79 13.28 8.17
N VAL A 95 -11.87 14.21 7.89
CA VAL A 95 -12.08 15.27 6.90
C VAL A 95 -11.45 14.85 5.58
N ILE A 96 -12.29 14.46 4.62
CA ILE A 96 -11.90 14.17 3.23
C ILE A 96 -12.60 15.24 2.37
N PRO A 97 -11.89 16.28 1.89
CA PRO A 97 -12.54 17.43 1.27
C PRO A 97 -13.26 17.11 -0.04
N ASP A 98 -12.67 16.29 -0.91
CA ASP A 98 -13.25 15.91 -2.19
C ASP A 98 -14.23 14.74 -2.04
N SER A 99 -15.38 14.83 -2.70
CA SER A 99 -16.46 13.86 -2.58
C SER A 99 -16.37 12.68 -3.54
N SER A 100 -15.38 12.61 -4.43
CA SER A 100 -15.29 11.53 -5.44
C SER A 100 -15.12 10.16 -4.78
N TYR A 101 -14.35 10.09 -3.70
CA TYR A 101 -13.98 8.83 -3.04
C TYR A 101 -14.33 8.77 -1.55
N ALA A 102 -14.69 9.90 -0.94
CA ALA A 102 -15.16 9.93 0.45
C ALA A 102 -16.31 8.94 0.75
N PRO A 103 -17.26 8.65 -0.17
CA PRO A 103 -18.32 7.69 0.07
C PRO A 103 -17.83 6.27 0.42
N LEU A 104 -16.67 5.82 -0.08
CA LEU A 104 -16.08 4.52 0.27
C LEU A 104 -15.92 4.39 1.79
N TYR A 105 -15.26 5.37 2.40
CA TYR A 105 -14.96 5.30 3.83
C TYR A 105 -16.17 5.64 4.68
N ALA A 106 -17.02 6.58 4.25
CA ALA A 106 -18.25 6.90 4.95
C ALA A 106 -19.16 5.66 5.07
N GLU A 107 -19.33 4.92 3.97
CA GLU A 107 -20.14 3.71 3.94
C GLU A 107 -19.52 2.59 4.78
N THR A 108 -18.20 2.40 4.70
CA THR A 108 -17.49 1.42 5.53
C THR A 108 -17.65 1.70 7.03
N VAL A 109 -17.51 2.97 7.45
CA VAL A 109 -17.72 3.37 8.85
C VAL A 109 -19.19 3.14 9.27
N ALA A 110 -20.15 3.51 8.42
CA ALA A 110 -21.57 3.29 8.71
C ALA A 110 -21.89 1.80 8.86
N PHE A 111 -21.35 0.96 7.96
CA PHE A 111 -21.50 -0.49 8.00
C PHE A 111 -20.94 -1.08 9.30
N CYS A 112 -19.71 -0.72 9.70
CA CYS A 112 -19.11 -1.20 10.94
C CYS A 112 -19.88 -0.73 12.20
N ARG A 113 -20.47 0.47 12.18
CA ARG A 113 -21.34 0.94 13.28
C ARG A 113 -22.62 0.11 13.40
N GLU A 114 -23.18 -0.32 12.28
CA GLU A 114 -24.40 -1.13 12.22
C GLU A 114 -24.15 -2.60 12.58
N HIS A 115 -23.04 -3.16 12.09
CA HIS A 115 -22.81 -4.61 12.07
C HIS A 115 -21.63 -5.08 12.94
N GLY A 116 -20.97 -4.16 13.64
CA GLY A 116 -19.73 -4.43 14.38
C GLY A 116 -18.51 -4.55 13.48
N ALA A 117 -17.36 -4.81 14.10
CA ALA A 117 -16.12 -5.09 13.38
C ALA A 117 -16.24 -6.35 12.50
N PHE A 118 -15.47 -6.39 11.42
CA PHE A 118 -15.30 -7.61 10.63
C PHE A 118 -14.59 -8.69 11.44
N ASP A 119 -14.92 -9.95 11.14
CA ASP A 119 -14.25 -11.12 11.67
C ASP A 119 -13.32 -11.72 10.60
N PRO A 120 -11.99 -11.54 10.71
CA PRO A 120 -11.03 -12.08 9.76
C PRO A 120 -11.10 -13.61 9.58
N ALA A 121 -11.65 -14.34 10.55
CA ALA A 121 -11.75 -15.80 10.46
C ALA A 121 -12.88 -16.27 9.54
N THR A 122 -13.85 -15.41 9.24
CA THR A 122 -15.07 -15.78 8.49
C THR A 122 -15.41 -14.85 7.34
N MET A 123 -14.78 -13.68 7.25
CA MET A 123 -15.06 -12.75 6.16
C MET A 123 -14.54 -13.26 4.81
N GLY A 124 -15.25 -12.88 3.74
CA GLY A 124 -14.79 -13.11 2.37
C GLY A 124 -13.68 -12.15 1.98
N THR A 125 -13.11 -12.32 0.79
CA THR A 125 -12.04 -11.46 0.26
C THR A 125 -12.51 -10.53 -0.86
N THR A 126 -11.90 -9.35 -0.93
CA THR A 126 -12.15 -8.37 -1.99
C THR A 126 -10.90 -8.09 -2.84
N PRO A 127 -10.60 -8.92 -3.86
CA PRO A 127 -9.55 -8.61 -4.82
C PRO A 127 -9.90 -7.37 -5.66
N ASN A 128 -8.88 -6.74 -6.27
CA ASN A 128 -9.03 -5.56 -7.11
C ASN A 128 -8.45 -5.76 -8.51
N VAL A 129 -9.14 -5.24 -9.52
CA VAL A 129 -8.65 -5.04 -10.89
C VAL A 129 -8.66 -3.53 -11.18
N GLY A 130 -7.47 -2.93 -11.12
CA GLY A 130 -7.31 -1.47 -11.18
C GLY A 130 -6.86 -0.94 -12.54
N LEU A 131 -7.51 0.12 -13.01
CA LEU A 131 -7.10 0.86 -14.21
C LEU A 131 -5.95 1.82 -13.89
N MET A 132 -4.72 1.49 -14.27
CA MET A 132 -3.55 2.33 -13.99
C MET A 132 -2.59 2.56 -15.17
N ALA A 133 -2.70 1.76 -16.22
CA ALA A 133 -1.75 1.80 -17.35
C ALA A 133 -1.66 3.19 -17.99
N GLN A 134 -0.44 3.59 -18.37
CA GLN A 134 -0.15 4.87 -19.02
C GLN A 134 -0.55 6.12 -18.22
N LYS A 135 -0.36 6.06 -16.89
CA LYS A 135 -0.71 7.12 -15.93
C LYS A 135 -2.18 7.51 -16.09
N ALA A 136 -3.06 6.52 -15.94
CA ALA A 136 -4.49 6.71 -16.06
C ALA A 136 -5.00 7.70 -14.98
N GLU A 137 -5.99 8.51 -15.37
CA GLU A 137 -6.76 9.37 -14.47
C GLU A 137 -5.90 10.38 -13.68
N GLU A 138 -6.07 10.48 -12.36
CA GLU A 138 -5.40 11.46 -11.49
C GLU A 138 -3.87 11.33 -11.48
N TYR A 139 -3.33 10.11 -11.61
CA TYR A 139 -1.88 9.85 -11.57
C TYR A 139 -1.14 10.43 -12.78
N GLY A 140 -1.87 10.81 -13.83
CA GLY A 140 -1.34 11.51 -14.98
C GLY A 140 -1.55 13.03 -14.94
N SER A 141 -2.11 13.60 -13.87
CA SER A 141 -2.60 14.99 -13.86
C SER A 141 -1.63 16.03 -13.30
N HIS A 142 -0.46 15.62 -12.77
CA HIS A 142 0.44 16.51 -12.04
C HIS A 142 0.89 17.73 -12.86
N ASP A 143 1.26 17.52 -14.12
CA ASP A 143 1.66 18.57 -15.08
C ASP A 143 0.47 19.36 -15.66
N LYS A 144 -0.75 19.01 -15.25
CA LYS A 144 -2.02 19.59 -15.69
C LYS A 144 -2.86 20.09 -14.50
N THR A 145 -2.21 20.35 -13.37
CA THR A 145 -2.85 20.88 -12.15
C THR A 145 -2.27 22.25 -11.86
N PHE A 146 -3.14 23.24 -11.67
CA PHE A 146 -2.76 24.64 -11.53
C PHE A 146 -3.50 25.28 -10.35
N LEU A 147 -2.75 26.04 -9.55
CA LEU A 147 -3.34 27.03 -8.65
C LEU A 147 -3.75 28.23 -9.51
N VAL A 148 -5.03 28.56 -9.47
CA VAL A 148 -5.61 29.62 -10.30
C VAL A 148 -5.14 30.98 -9.79
N PRO A 149 -4.47 31.81 -10.63
CA PRO A 149 -3.84 33.05 -10.17
C PRO A 149 -4.79 34.26 -10.10
N ALA A 150 -5.98 34.17 -10.71
CA ALA A 150 -6.98 35.23 -10.75
C ALA A 150 -8.34 34.68 -11.21
N ASP A 151 -9.42 35.37 -10.86
CA ASP A 151 -10.77 35.09 -11.34
C ASP A 151 -10.85 35.08 -12.87
N GLY A 152 -11.61 34.14 -13.42
CA GLY A 152 -11.81 34.05 -14.86
C GLY A 152 -12.38 32.71 -15.32
N VAL A 153 -11.91 32.27 -16.49
CA VAL A 153 -12.39 31.04 -17.14
C VAL A 153 -11.21 30.23 -17.64
N ILE A 154 -11.15 28.95 -17.28
CA ILE A 154 -10.22 27.99 -17.89
C ILE A 154 -10.94 27.21 -18.99
N ARG A 155 -10.30 27.14 -20.17
CA ARG A 155 -10.78 26.40 -21.34
C ARG A 155 -9.75 25.37 -21.78
N VAL A 156 -10.23 24.21 -22.20
CA VAL A 156 -9.45 23.23 -22.97
C VAL A 156 -9.93 23.31 -24.41
N VAL A 157 -9.04 23.69 -25.32
CA VAL A 157 -9.32 23.80 -26.76
C VAL A 157 -8.54 22.74 -27.52
N ASP A 158 -9.05 22.32 -28.67
CA ASP A 158 -8.33 21.40 -29.54
C ASP A 158 -7.49 22.12 -30.61
N GLY A 159 -6.91 21.35 -31.55
CA GLY A 159 -6.08 21.89 -32.62
C GLY A 159 -6.82 22.75 -33.66
N ASN A 160 -8.16 22.82 -33.61
CA ASN A 160 -9.00 23.67 -34.45
C ASN A 160 -9.60 24.86 -33.67
N ASP A 161 -9.11 25.13 -32.46
CA ASP A 161 -9.63 26.13 -31.52
C ASP A 161 -11.06 25.87 -31.03
N ASP A 162 -11.59 24.65 -31.20
CA ASP A 162 -12.88 24.27 -30.64
C ASP A 162 -12.76 24.08 -29.12
N VAL A 163 -13.62 24.76 -28.35
CA VAL A 163 -13.68 24.55 -26.90
C VAL A 163 -14.26 23.18 -26.58
N ARG A 164 -13.48 22.34 -25.92
CA ARG A 164 -13.84 20.98 -25.47
C ARG A 164 -14.31 20.94 -24.02
N LEU A 165 -13.70 21.74 -23.14
CA LEU A 165 -14.09 21.90 -21.74
C LEU A 165 -13.99 23.38 -21.34
N GLN A 166 -14.86 23.84 -20.44
CA GLN A 166 -14.84 25.21 -19.90
C GLN A 166 -15.32 25.23 -18.45
N HIS A 167 -14.61 25.98 -17.59
CA HIS A 167 -14.99 26.18 -16.19
C HIS A 167 -14.77 27.64 -15.79
N ASP A 168 -15.73 28.23 -15.09
CA ASP A 168 -15.51 29.46 -14.34
C ASP A 168 -14.66 29.13 -13.10
N VAL A 169 -13.68 29.97 -12.80
CA VAL A 169 -12.73 29.76 -11.70
C VAL A 169 -12.45 31.07 -10.96
N ALA A 170 -12.12 30.97 -9.68
CA ALA A 170 -11.70 32.07 -8.82
C ALA A 170 -10.20 32.00 -8.48
N GLU A 171 -9.62 33.13 -8.08
CA GLU A 171 -8.27 33.16 -7.50
C GLU A 171 -8.15 32.18 -6.33
N GLY A 172 -7.11 31.35 -6.34
CA GLY A 172 -6.84 30.35 -5.31
C GLY A 172 -7.52 29.00 -5.53
N ASP A 173 -8.42 28.85 -6.51
CA ASP A 173 -8.94 27.54 -6.90
C ASP A 173 -7.82 26.62 -7.40
N VAL A 174 -8.02 25.31 -7.25
CA VAL A 174 -7.14 24.30 -7.86
C VAL A 174 -7.87 23.67 -9.04
N TRP A 175 -7.44 24.02 -10.26
CA TRP A 175 -7.97 23.42 -11.48
C TRP A 175 -7.07 22.28 -11.95
N ARG A 176 -7.67 21.15 -12.38
CA ARG A 176 -6.93 19.99 -12.89
C ARG A 176 -7.56 19.36 -14.12
N ALA A 177 -6.74 18.75 -14.97
CA ALA A 177 -7.19 17.87 -16.06
C ALA A 177 -6.54 16.49 -16.01
N CYS A 178 -7.36 15.45 -16.22
CA CYS A 178 -6.95 14.04 -16.21
C CYS A 178 -7.08 13.41 -17.62
N GLN A 179 -6.33 12.34 -17.88
CA GLN A 179 -6.36 11.65 -19.19
C GLN A 179 -6.24 10.13 -19.04
N THR A 180 -7.19 9.41 -19.64
CA THR A 180 -7.19 7.95 -19.68
C THR A 180 -7.30 7.47 -21.12
N LYS A 181 -6.47 6.50 -21.49
CA LYS A 181 -6.27 6.08 -22.88
C LYS A 181 -7.14 4.87 -23.18
N ASP A 182 -7.70 4.80 -24.39
CA ASP A 182 -8.65 3.76 -24.77
C ASP A 182 -8.08 2.35 -24.61
N ALA A 183 -6.82 2.14 -25.03
CA ALA A 183 -6.15 0.86 -24.92
C ALA A 183 -6.01 0.38 -23.46
N ALA A 184 -5.78 1.30 -22.51
CA ALA A 184 -5.72 0.98 -21.09
C ALA A 184 -7.08 0.52 -20.56
N ILE A 185 -8.17 1.16 -20.99
CA ILE A 185 -9.55 0.79 -20.58
C ILE A 185 -9.92 -0.59 -21.13
N ARG A 186 -9.60 -0.89 -22.39
CA ARG A 186 -9.90 -2.20 -22.98
C ARG A 186 -9.18 -3.33 -22.25
N ASN A 187 -7.87 -3.17 -22.05
CA ASN A 187 -7.07 -4.14 -21.32
C ASN A 187 -7.56 -4.34 -19.87
N TRP A 188 -7.99 -3.27 -19.21
CA TRP A 188 -8.57 -3.32 -17.88
C TRP A 188 -9.90 -4.12 -17.84
N VAL A 189 -10.78 -3.94 -18.83
CA VAL A 189 -12.02 -4.73 -18.94
C VAL A 189 -11.73 -6.20 -19.26
N GLU A 190 -10.81 -6.47 -20.18
CA GLU A 190 -10.35 -7.84 -20.51
C GLU A 190 -9.80 -8.55 -19.25
N LEU A 191 -8.98 -7.87 -18.46
CA LEU A 191 -8.44 -8.40 -17.22
C LEU A 191 -9.54 -8.68 -16.20
N ALA A 192 -10.53 -7.79 -16.06
CA ALA A 192 -11.66 -7.97 -15.16
C ALA A 192 -12.48 -9.21 -15.53
N VAL A 193 -12.81 -9.40 -16.81
CA VAL A 193 -13.54 -10.59 -17.29
C VAL A 193 -12.69 -11.86 -17.11
N GLY A 194 -11.38 -11.79 -17.39
CA GLY A 194 -10.46 -12.90 -17.15
C GLY A 194 -10.43 -13.34 -15.69
N ARG A 195 -10.36 -12.40 -14.75
CA ARG A 195 -10.42 -12.69 -13.30
C ARG A 195 -11.78 -13.22 -12.87
N ALA A 196 -12.87 -12.61 -13.33
CA ALA A 196 -14.23 -13.08 -13.08
C ALA A 196 -14.42 -14.54 -13.50
N ARG A 197 -13.91 -14.90 -14.68
CA ARG A 197 -13.96 -16.27 -15.20
C ARG A 197 -13.09 -17.24 -14.38
N ALA A 198 -11.90 -16.82 -14.00
CA ALA A 198 -10.95 -17.66 -13.26
C ALA A 198 -11.43 -17.99 -11.84
N THR A 199 -12.13 -17.06 -11.18
CA THR A 199 -12.57 -17.26 -9.78
C THR A 199 -14.05 -17.60 -9.64
N GLY A 200 -14.89 -17.25 -10.63
CA GLY A 200 -16.34 -17.35 -10.52
C GLY A 200 -16.97 -16.34 -9.57
N SER A 201 -16.19 -15.39 -9.03
CA SER A 201 -16.67 -14.38 -8.09
C SER A 201 -17.46 -13.28 -8.81
N PRO A 202 -18.55 -12.76 -8.22
CA PRO A 202 -19.19 -11.54 -8.69
C PRO A 202 -18.19 -10.40 -8.83
N THR A 203 -18.29 -9.69 -9.95
CA THR A 203 -17.32 -8.68 -10.38
C THR A 203 -18.04 -7.35 -10.57
N VAL A 204 -17.67 -6.35 -9.78
CA VAL A 204 -18.38 -5.08 -9.70
C VAL A 204 -17.49 -3.98 -10.26
N PHE A 205 -17.96 -3.27 -11.28
CA PHE A 205 -17.35 -2.02 -11.77
C PHE A 205 -17.85 -0.85 -10.93
N TRP A 206 -16.92 -0.12 -10.31
CA TRP A 206 -17.24 0.99 -9.41
C TRP A 206 -17.22 2.29 -10.21
N LEU A 207 -18.32 2.57 -10.89
CA LEU A 207 -18.47 3.71 -11.81
C LEU A 207 -19.81 4.38 -11.58
N ASP A 208 -19.80 5.71 -11.52
CA ASP A 208 -20.98 6.54 -11.32
C ASP A 208 -21.33 7.33 -12.58
N GLU A 209 -22.44 7.00 -13.25
CA GLU A 209 -22.87 7.70 -14.47
C GLU A 209 -23.11 9.21 -14.29
N THR A 210 -23.28 9.68 -13.05
CA THR A 210 -23.45 11.11 -12.74
C THR A 210 -22.12 11.86 -12.70
N ARG A 211 -20.99 11.15 -12.62
CA ARG A 211 -19.65 11.73 -12.74
C ARG A 211 -19.24 11.75 -14.21
N GLY A 212 -18.99 12.95 -14.74
CA GLY A 212 -18.74 13.15 -16.18
C GLY A 212 -17.59 12.31 -16.76
N HIS A 213 -16.56 12.00 -15.96
CA HIS A 213 -15.48 11.06 -16.33
C HIS A 213 -15.98 9.61 -16.41
N ASP A 214 -16.56 9.11 -15.33
CA ASP A 214 -17.05 7.73 -15.22
C ASP A 214 -18.11 7.42 -16.29
N ALA A 215 -18.98 8.38 -16.64
CA ALA A 215 -19.94 8.22 -17.74
C ALA A 215 -19.25 7.91 -19.09
N GLN A 216 -18.10 8.52 -19.37
CA GLN A 216 -17.32 8.26 -20.59
C GLN A 216 -16.57 6.92 -20.52
N VAL A 217 -16.08 6.54 -19.34
CA VAL A 217 -15.47 5.22 -19.11
C VAL A 217 -16.52 4.12 -19.26
N LEU A 218 -17.71 4.32 -18.70
CA LEU A 218 -18.83 3.38 -18.74
C LEU A 218 -19.26 3.05 -20.18
N ALA A 219 -19.33 4.06 -21.06
CA ALA A 219 -19.60 3.84 -22.48
C ALA A 219 -18.57 2.90 -23.13
N LYS A 220 -17.30 2.97 -22.73
CA LYS A 220 -16.22 2.09 -23.20
C LYS A 220 -16.29 0.71 -22.57
N VAL A 221 -16.62 0.62 -21.29
CA VAL A 221 -16.84 -0.65 -20.58
C VAL A 221 -17.94 -1.45 -21.26
N HIS A 222 -19.10 -0.84 -21.52
CA HIS A 222 -20.19 -1.52 -22.23
C HIS A 222 -19.78 -1.99 -23.63
N ALA A 223 -19.07 -1.14 -24.38
CA ALA A 223 -18.62 -1.48 -25.72
C ALA A 223 -17.60 -2.63 -25.73
N GLU A 224 -16.75 -2.74 -24.71
CA GLU A 224 -15.77 -3.81 -24.60
C GLU A 224 -16.36 -5.11 -24.06
N LEU A 225 -17.21 -5.05 -23.02
CA LEU A 225 -17.93 -6.22 -22.50
C LEU A 225 -18.76 -6.91 -23.58
N ALA A 226 -19.33 -6.17 -24.54
CA ALA A 226 -20.08 -6.73 -25.66
C ALA A 226 -19.24 -7.61 -26.63
N LYS A 227 -17.91 -7.55 -26.54
CA LYS A 227 -16.98 -8.34 -27.37
C LYS A 227 -16.43 -9.56 -26.65
N LEU A 228 -16.60 -9.64 -25.34
CA LEU A 228 -16.04 -10.68 -24.48
C LEU A 228 -17.10 -11.72 -24.14
N ASP A 229 -16.67 -12.96 -23.89
CA ASP A 229 -17.57 -13.99 -23.37
C ASP A 229 -17.85 -13.73 -21.88
N THR A 230 -19.04 -13.20 -21.62
CA THR A 230 -19.56 -12.92 -20.27
C THR A 230 -20.64 -13.91 -19.84
N GLU A 231 -20.90 -14.97 -20.62
CA GLU A 231 -21.95 -15.93 -20.29
C GLU A 231 -21.66 -16.62 -18.96
N GLY A 232 -22.64 -16.66 -18.06
CA GLY A 232 -22.51 -17.25 -16.72
C GLY A 232 -21.70 -16.43 -15.71
N LEU A 233 -21.23 -15.22 -16.06
CA LEU A 233 -20.57 -14.31 -15.12
C LEU A 233 -21.59 -13.36 -14.47
N THR A 234 -21.38 -13.06 -13.19
CA THR A 234 -22.08 -11.98 -12.50
C THR A 234 -21.24 -10.72 -12.58
N ILE A 235 -21.65 -9.78 -13.44
CA ILE A 235 -20.98 -8.49 -13.62
C ILE A 235 -21.97 -7.37 -13.30
N GLU A 236 -21.66 -6.57 -12.29
CA GLU A 236 -22.47 -5.44 -11.85
C GLU A 236 -21.72 -4.12 -12.11
N ILE A 237 -22.45 -3.03 -12.26
CA ILE A 237 -21.90 -1.67 -12.33
C ILE A 237 -22.65 -0.83 -11.30
N LEU A 238 -21.94 -0.34 -10.29
CA LEU A 238 -22.53 0.37 -9.15
C LEU A 238 -21.73 1.63 -8.80
N PRO A 239 -22.39 2.73 -8.39
CA PRO A 239 -21.71 3.88 -7.80
C PRO A 239 -20.92 3.49 -6.55
N VAL A 240 -19.91 4.30 -6.18
CA VAL A 240 -18.94 3.97 -5.11
C VAL A 240 -19.60 3.54 -3.78
N ALA A 241 -20.61 4.27 -3.31
CA ALA A 241 -21.28 3.94 -2.04
C ALA A 241 -22.03 2.59 -2.13
N GLU A 242 -22.77 2.37 -3.21
CA GLU A 242 -23.55 1.14 -3.42
C GLU A 242 -22.64 -0.07 -3.63
N ALA A 243 -21.58 0.09 -4.43
CA ALA A 243 -20.56 -0.93 -4.62
C ALA A 243 -19.85 -1.30 -3.30
N THR A 244 -19.58 -0.30 -2.46
CA THR A 244 -19.03 -0.49 -1.12
C THR A 244 -19.98 -1.31 -0.26
N ARG A 245 -21.25 -0.90 -0.13
CA ARG A 245 -22.26 -1.63 0.66
C ARG A 245 -22.42 -3.07 0.16
N TYR A 246 -22.57 -3.27 -1.15
CA TYR A 246 -22.69 -4.60 -1.76
C TYR A 246 -21.50 -5.50 -1.39
N THR A 247 -20.29 -4.97 -1.50
CA THR A 247 -19.05 -5.70 -1.20
C THR A 247 -18.95 -6.03 0.28
N LEU A 248 -19.21 -5.06 1.17
CA LEU A 248 -19.14 -5.27 2.63
C LEU A 248 -20.18 -6.28 3.13
N GLU A 249 -21.39 -6.26 2.58
CA GLU A 249 -22.44 -7.23 2.90
C GLU A 249 -22.03 -8.66 2.52
N ARG A 250 -21.44 -8.83 1.33
CA ARG A 250 -20.90 -10.12 0.86
C ARG A 250 -19.72 -10.57 1.72
N ALA A 251 -18.75 -9.69 1.96
CA ALA A 251 -17.60 -9.98 2.80
C ALA A 251 -18.04 -10.44 4.20
N LYS A 252 -19.03 -9.77 4.82
CA LYS A 252 -19.57 -10.19 6.13
C LYS A 252 -20.19 -11.60 6.12
N ARG A 253 -20.68 -12.08 4.97
CA ARG A 253 -21.24 -13.43 4.80
C ARG A 253 -20.19 -14.48 4.40
N GLY A 254 -18.91 -14.13 4.31
CA GLY A 254 -17.87 -15.04 3.84
C GLY A 254 -17.83 -15.18 2.32
N GLU A 255 -18.41 -14.23 1.58
CA GLU A 255 -18.51 -14.26 0.12
C GLU A 255 -17.53 -13.28 -0.54
N ASP A 256 -16.85 -13.74 -1.59
CA ASP A 256 -15.84 -12.94 -2.29
C ASP A 256 -16.46 -12.01 -3.34
N THR A 257 -15.84 -10.84 -3.57
CA THR A 257 -16.27 -9.89 -4.61
C THR A 257 -15.07 -9.25 -5.28
N ILE A 258 -14.97 -9.33 -6.61
CA ILE A 258 -13.93 -8.60 -7.35
C ILE A 258 -14.38 -7.14 -7.51
N SER A 259 -13.56 -6.21 -7.01
CA SER A 259 -13.71 -4.78 -7.28
C SER A 259 -12.97 -4.39 -8.56
N VAL A 260 -13.63 -3.71 -9.48
CA VAL A 260 -13.07 -3.28 -10.76
C VAL A 260 -13.15 -1.76 -10.81
N THR A 261 -12.02 -1.09 -10.64
CA THR A 261 -12.01 0.33 -10.29
C THR A 261 -11.01 1.16 -11.09
N GLY A 262 -11.21 2.48 -11.07
CA GLY A 262 -10.20 3.46 -11.47
C GLY A 262 -8.94 3.41 -10.58
N ASN A 263 -7.95 4.23 -10.93
CA ASN A 263 -6.61 4.24 -10.37
C ASN A 263 -6.58 4.61 -8.89
N VAL A 264 -7.31 5.67 -8.49
CA VAL A 264 -7.35 6.09 -7.07
C VAL A 264 -8.06 5.07 -6.20
N LEU A 265 -9.21 4.53 -6.65
CA LEU A 265 -9.94 3.52 -5.90
C LEU A 265 -9.19 2.20 -5.81
N ARG A 266 -8.38 1.84 -6.83
CA ARG A 266 -7.47 0.70 -6.74
C ARG A 266 -6.60 0.86 -5.49
N ASP A 267 -5.92 1.99 -5.37
CA ASP A 267 -5.06 2.32 -4.23
C ASP A 267 -5.79 2.17 -2.90
N TYR A 268 -6.96 2.82 -2.78
CA TYR A 268 -7.71 2.86 -1.52
C TYR A 268 -8.26 1.49 -1.13
N LEU A 269 -8.74 0.70 -2.09
CA LEU A 269 -9.34 -0.61 -1.82
C LEU A 269 -8.27 -1.66 -1.52
N THR A 270 -7.11 -1.60 -2.17
CA THR A 270 -5.99 -2.51 -1.92
C THR A 270 -5.26 -2.25 -0.60
N ASP A 271 -5.50 -1.11 0.04
CA ASP A 271 -5.18 -0.93 1.47
C ASP A 271 -6.35 -1.32 2.37
N LEU A 272 -7.57 -0.84 2.08
CA LEU A 272 -8.73 -1.03 2.96
C LEU A 272 -9.02 -2.50 3.26
N PHE A 273 -9.30 -3.29 2.22
CA PHE A 273 -9.73 -4.67 2.41
C PHE A 273 -8.62 -5.56 2.98
N PRO A 274 -7.37 -5.51 2.47
CA PRO A 274 -6.27 -6.27 3.07
C PRO A 274 -5.96 -5.91 4.52
N ILE A 275 -6.13 -4.64 4.93
CA ILE A 275 -5.97 -4.26 6.34
C ILE A 275 -7.10 -4.82 7.21
N LEU A 276 -8.33 -4.93 6.69
CA LEU A 276 -9.44 -5.56 7.40
C LEU A 276 -9.30 -7.10 7.45
N GLU A 277 -8.89 -7.72 6.34
CA GLU A 277 -8.78 -9.16 6.16
C GLU A 277 -7.52 -9.74 6.81
N LEU A 278 -6.36 -9.16 6.55
CA LEU A 278 -5.04 -9.71 6.89
C LEU A 278 -4.32 -8.89 7.96
N GLY A 279 -4.88 -7.74 8.33
CA GLY A 279 -4.28 -6.81 9.26
C GLY A 279 -3.11 -5.99 8.70
N THR A 280 -2.82 -6.11 7.40
CA THR A 280 -1.77 -5.38 6.67
C THR A 280 -1.98 -5.54 5.16
N SER A 281 -1.66 -4.52 4.38
CA SER A 281 -1.66 -4.55 2.91
C SER A 281 -0.35 -5.08 2.30
N ALA A 282 0.65 -5.38 3.14
CA ALA A 282 1.93 -5.95 2.70
C ALA A 282 1.85 -7.45 2.34
N LYS A 283 0.73 -8.13 2.65
CA LYS A 283 0.54 -9.58 2.44
C LYS A 283 -0.34 -9.87 1.23
N MET A 284 -0.11 -9.13 0.14
CA MET A 284 -0.94 -9.17 -1.07
C MET A 284 -0.10 -9.53 -2.29
N LEU A 285 -0.72 -10.22 -3.24
CA LEU A 285 -0.23 -10.32 -4.60
C LEU A 285 -0.62 -9.07 -5.37
N SER A 286 0.35 -8.34 -5.92
CA SER A 286 0.11 -7.23 -6.85
C SER A 286 0.80 -7.55 -8.19
N ILE A 287 0.00 -8.06 -9.12
CA ILE A 287 0.45 -8.53 -10.43
C ILE A 287 0.05 -7.51 -11.48
N VAL A 288 1.02 -7.08 -12.29
CA VAL A 288 0.85 -6.11 -13.36
C VAL A 288 1.23 -6.75 -14.69
N PRO A 289 0.26 -7.33 -15.42
CA PRO A 289 0.47 -7.78 -16.78
C PRO A 289 0.81 -6.57 -17.66
N LEU A 290 2.06 -6.46 -18.10
CA LEU A 290 2.49 -5.35 -18.94
C LEU A 290 1.85 -5.50 -20.32
N MET A 291 1.34 -4.40 -20.87
CA MET A 291 0.66 -4.40 -22.17
C MET A 291 1.51 -4.95 -23.33
N ASN A 292 2.84 -4.96 -23.18
CA ASN A 292 3.78 -5.50 -24.19
C ASN A 292 4.15 -6.97 -23.94
N GLY A 293 3.43 -7.70 -23.08
CA GLY A 293 3.60 -9.14 -22.84
C GLY A 293 4.60 -9.51 -21.74
N GLY A 294 5.15 -8.54 -21.00
CA GLY A 294 5.96 -8.79 -19.81
C GLY A 294 5.13 -8.87 -18.51
N GLY A 295 5.75 -9.25 -17.40
CA GLY A 295 5.16 -9.22 -16.07
C GLY A 295 5.92 -8.28 -15.14
N LEU A 296 5.19 -7.50 -14.34
CA LEU A 296 5.72 -6.76 -13.20
C LEU A 296 4.99 -7.25 -11.94
N PHE A 297 5.73 -7.57 -10.90
CA PHE A 297 5.22 -8.16 -9.66
C PHE A 297 5.63 -7.28 -8.49
N GLU A 298 4.68 -6.49 -7.98
CA GLU A 298 4.90 -5.66 -6.80
C GLU A 298 4.75 -6.52 -5.55
N THR A 299 5.60 -6.28 -4.55
CA THR A 299 5.76 -7.14 -3.37
C THR A 299 4.71 -6.88 -2.28
N GLY A 300 3.56 -6.31 -2.65
CA GLY A 300 2.52 -5.82 -1.74
C GLY A 300 1.96 -4.46 -2.19
N ALA A 301 0.91 -4.00 -1.52
CA ALA A 301 0.24 -2.72 -1.84
C ALA A 301 0.63 -1.58 -0.88
N GLY A 302 1.34 -1.87 0.21
CA GLY A 302 1.72 -0.89 1.23
C GLY A 302 2.99 -0.07 0.90
N GLY A 303 3.26 0.94 1.74
CA GLY A 303 4.46 1.79 1.63
C GLY A 303 5.74 1.23 2.28
N SER A 304 6.80 2.05 2.33
CA SER A 304 8.14 1.67 2.82
C SER A 304 8.32 1.65 4.36
N ALA A 305 7.23 1.83 5.11
CA ALA A 305 7.17 1.71 6.57
C ALA A 305 8.33 2.40 7.36
N PRO A 306 8.44 3.75 7.36
CA PRO A 306 9.54 4.47 8.01
C PRO A 306 9.67 4.21 9.53
N LYS A 307 8.56 3.86 10.21
CA LYS A 307 8.57 3.46 11.63
C LYS A 307 9.29 2.12 11.89
N HIS A 308 9.52 1.31 10.86
CA HIS A 308 10.31 0.07 10.97
C HIS A 308 11.81 0.40 11.02
N VAL A 309 12.26 1.34 10.19
CA VAL A 309 13.65 1.83 10.20
C VAL A 309 14.00 2.45 11.55
N GLN A 310 13.08 3.19 12.17
CA GLN A 310 13.29 3.76 13.52
C GLN A 310 13.52 2.67 14.58
N GLN A 311 12.78 1.56 14.54
CA GLN A 311 12.99 0.43 15.47
C GLN A 311 14.30 -0.29 15.17
N LEU A 312 14.62 -0.53 13.89
CA LEU A 312 15.89 -1.14 13.49
C LEU A 312 17.07 -0.33 14.03
N VAL A 313 17.10 0.99 13.83
CA VAL A 313 18.21 1.85 14.29
C VAL A 313 18.32 1.89 15.81
N ARG A 314 17.20 1.88 16.54
CA ARG A 314 17.20 2.01 18.01
C ARG A 314 17.48 0.69 18.73
N GLU A 315 16.98 -0.42 18.21
CA GLU A 315 16.87 -1.68 18.94
C GLU A 315 17.30 -2.90 18.09
N ASN A 316 17.88 -2.67 16.91
CA ASN A 316 18.31 -3.70 15.96
C ASN A 316 17.27 -4.79 15.72
N HIS A 317 16.00 -4.42 15.58
CA HIS A 317 14.90 -5.33 15.28
C HIS A 317 14.08 -4.80 14.12
N LEU A 318 14.01 -5.59 13.03
CA LEU A 318 13.27 -5.21 11.83
C LEU A 318 11.98 -6.03 11.75
N ARG A 319 10.84 -5.41 12.10
CA ARG A 319 9.50 -6.02 12.02
C ARG A 319 8.85 -5.96 10.63
N TRP A 320 9.63 -5.73 9.57
CA TRP A 320 9.14 -5.77 8.19
C TRP A 320 8.84 -7.21 7.79
N ASP A 321 7.63 -7.49 7.31
CA ASP A 321 7.22 -8.81 6.86
C ASP A 321 7.43 -8.94 5.36
N SER A 322 8.42 -9.75 4.95
CA SER A 322 8.80 -9.96 3.54
C SER A 322 7.88 -10.95 2.81
N LEU A 323 6.75 -11.37 3.39
CA LEU A 323 5.84 -12.33 2.76
C LEU A 323 5.46 -11.93 1.32
N GLY A 324 5.16 -10.66 1.07
CA GLY A 324 4.82 -10.19 -0.27
C GLY A 324 5.99 -10.27 -1.27
N GLU A 325 7.24 -10.20 -0.81
CA GLU A 325 8.42 -10.43 -1.67
C GLU A 325 8.50 -11.91 -2.08
N PHE A 326 8.17 -12.82 -1.17
CA PHE A 326 8.18 -14.27 -1.43
C PHE A 326 7.09 -14.66 -2.43
N LEU A 327 5.87 -14.13 -2.21
CA LEU A 327 4.73 -14.32 -3.10
C LEU A 327 5.00 -13.76 -4.51
N ALA A 328 5.53 -12.53 -4.61
CA ALA A 328 5.88 -11.93 -5.89
C ALA A 328 6.98 -12.72 -6.62
N LEU A 329 7.96 -13.26 -5.90
CA LEU A 329 9.02 -14.07 -6.48
C LEU A 329 8.50 -15.42 -7.01
N ALA A 330 7.58 -16.08 -6.30
CA ALA A 330 6.97 -17.32 -6.76
C ALA A 330 6.18 -17.11 -8.06
N VAL A 331 5.35 -16.07 -8.13
CA VAL A 331 4.60 -15.71 -9.35
C VAL A 331 5.54 -15.27 -10.48
N SER A 332 6.65 -14.60 -10.16
CA SER A 332 7.67 -14.26 -11.16
C SER A 332 8.30 -15.51 -11.78
N PHE A 333 8.57 -16.55 -10.99
CA PHE A 333 9.04 -17.85 -11.49
C PHE A 333 7.99 -18.57 -12.33
N GLU A 334 6.72 -18.57 -11.89
CA GLU A 334 5.60 -19.13 -12.67
C GLU A 334 5.49 -18.43 -14.04
N PHE A 335 5.50 -17.10 -14.06
CA PHE A 335 5.47 -16.32 -15.30
C PHE A 335 6.65 -16.66 -16.20
N LEU A 336 7.87 -16.74 -15.66
CA LEU A 336 9.05 -17.11 -16.44
C LEU A 336 8.92 -18.52 -17.00
N ALA A 337 8.43 -19.47 -16.21
CA ALA A 337 8.21 -20.84 -16.64
C ALA A 337 7.24 -20.92 -17.83
N ASP A 338 6.08 -20.26 -17.72
CA ASP A 338 5.04 -20.30 -18.75
C ASP A 338 5.45 -19.56 -20.02
N THR A 339 6.16 -18.43 -19.89
CA THR A 339 6.54 -17.59 -21.04
C THR A 339 7.76 -18.10 -21.80
N THR A 340 8.62 -18.90 -21.15
CA THR A 340 9.87 -19.39 -21.75
C THR A 340 9.99 -20.91 -21.81
N ASP A 341 8.96 -21.64 -21.38
CA ASP A 341 8.97 -23.10 -21.25
C ASP A 341 10.16 -23.60 -20.40
N ASN A 342 10.35 -22.96 -19.23
CA ASN A 342 11.49 -23.19 -18.34
C ASN A 342 11.11 -24.10 -17.15
N PRO A 343 11.48 -25.40 -17.18
CA PRO A 343 11.13 -26.35 -16.13
C PRO A 343 11.79 -26.03 -14.78
N ASP A 344 13.02 -25.52 -14.76
CA ASP A 344 13.71 -25.15 -13.53
C ASP A 344 12.99 -24.00 -12.82
N ALA A 345 12.56 -22.98 -13.59
CA ALA A 345 11.77 -21.88 -13.05
C ALA A 345 10.45 -22.39 -12.44
N LYS A 346 9.79 -23.35 -13.10
CA LYS A 346 8.58 -23.96 -12.56
C LYS A 346 8.83 -24.63 -11.21
N ILE A 347 9.89 -25.43 -11.10
CA ILE A 347 10.24 -26.11 -9.86
C ILE A 347 10.58 -25.09 -8.76
N LEU A 348 11.33 -24.03 -9.09
CA LEU A 348 11.65 -22.95 -8.15
C LEU A 348 10.40 -22.25 -7.63
N GLY A 349 9.43 -21.92 -8.50
CA GLY A 349 8.16 -21.30 -8.12
C GLY A 349 7.34 -22.21 -7.20
N VAL A 350 7.10 -23.46 -7.59
CA VAL A 350 6.30 -24.43 -6.81
C VAL A 350 6.92 -24.72 -5.44
N THR A 351 8.24 -24.89 -5.39
CA THR A 351 8.94 -25.16 -4.13
C THR A 351 9.00 -23.92 -3.24
N LEU A 352 9.05 -22.72 -3.81
CA LEU A 352 8.96 -21.46 -3.05
C LEU A 352 7.56 -21.28 -2.46
N ASP A 353 6.50 -21.54 -3.22
CA ASP A 353 5.12 -21.53 -2.72
C ASP A 353 4.94 -22.49 -1.54
N SER A 354 5.47 -23.72 -1.68
CA SER A 354 5.45 -24.69 -0.57
C SER A 354 6.23 -24.21 0.66
N ALA A 355 7.38 -23.56 0.46
CA ALA A 355 8.18 -23.00 1.55
C ALA A 355 7.45 -21.84 2.24
N THR A 356 6.78 -20.97 1.48
CA THR A 356 5.95 -19.88 2.00
C THR A 356 4.78 -20.42 2.80
N GLY A 357 4.09 -21.47 2.33
CA GLY A 357 3.05 -22.17 3.08
C GLY A 357 3.55 -22.70 4.42
N LYS A 358 4.69 -23.41 4.41
CA LYS A 358 5.33 -23.94 5.62
C LYS A 358 5.80 -22.84 6.58
N LEU A 359 6.21 -21.67 6.09
CA LEU A 359 6.53 -20.50 6.90
C LEU A 359 5.31 -19.99 7.66
N LEU A 360 4.16 -19.91 6.99
CA LEU A 360 2.89 -19.47 7.57
C LEU A 360 2.37 -20.48 8.60
N GLU A 361 2.33 -21.76 8.25
CA GLU A 361 1.86 -22.85 9.14
C GLU A 361 2.64 -22.92 10.46
N ASN A 362 3.95 -22.68 10.39
CA ASN A 362 4.83 -22.71 11.56
C ASN A 362 4.96 -21.35 12.29
N GLY A 363 4.19 -20.34 11.89
CA GLY A 363 4.20 -19.02 12.52
C GLY A 363 5.55 -18.32 12.48
N LYS A 364 6.31 -18.49 11.40
CA LYS A 364 7.69 -17.95 11.25
C LYS A 364 7.75 -16.56 10.59
N SER A 365 6.67 -15.80 10.67
CA SER A 365 6.66 -14.36 10.34
C SER A 365 7.35 -13.52 11.43
N PRO A 366 7.84 -12.32 11.11
CA PRO A 366 8.45 -11.43 12.09
C PRO A 366 7.49 -11.04 13.22
N SER A 367 7.97 -11.12 14.46
CA SER A 367 7.33 -10.47 15.61
C SER A 367 7.53 -8.96 15.56
N ARG A 368 6.81 -8.25 16.42
CA ARG A 368 6.97 -6.81 16.65
C ARG A 368 7.85 -6.51 17.87
N ARG A 369 8.19 -7.53 18.67
CA ARG A 369 8.89 -7.39 19.95
C ARG A 369 10.37 -7.71 19.80
N VAL A 370 11.22 -6.84 20.33
CA VAL A 370 12.67 -7.06 20.39
C VAL A 370 12.98 -8.34 21.16
N GLY A 371 14.00 -9.09 20.71
CA GLY A 371 14.38 -10.40 21.25
C GLY A 371 13.57 -11.58 20.69
N GLU A 372 12.52 -11.33 19.92
CA GLU A 372 11.79 -12.35 19.17
C GLU A 372 12.25 -12.39 17.69
N LEU A 373 11.74 -13.36 16.93
CA LEU A 373 12.07 -13.52 15.51
C LEU A 373 11.74 -12.23 14.74
N ASP A 374 12.67 -11.72 13.95
CA ASP A 374 12.47 -10.54 13.12
C ASP A 374 12.55 -10.89 11.62
N ASN A 375 12.60 -9.88 10.74
CA ASN A 375 12.71 -10.05 9.28
C ASN A 375 13.81 -11.03 8.87
N ARG A 376 15.02 -10.90 9.45
CA ARG A 376 16.18 -11.74 9.09
C ARG A 376 15.93 -13.20 9.47
N GLY A 377 15.33 -13.41 10.63
CA GLY A 377 14.92 -14.74 11.09
C GLY A 377 13.87 -15.39 10.18
N SER A 378 12.87 -14.62 9.73
CA SER A 378 11.85 -15.12 8.79
C SER A 378 12.45 -15.52 7.43
N GLN A 379 13.42 -14.75 6.92
CA GLN A 379 14.14 -15.07 5.67
C GLN A 379 15.02 -16.31 5.81
N PHE A 380 15.65 -16.52 6.97
CA PHE A 380 16.34 -17.79 7.26
C PHE A 380 15.36 -18.97 7.18
N TYR A 381 14.20 -18.90 7.82
CA TYR A 381 13.21 -19.98 7.79
C TYR A 381 12.65 -20.24 6.39
N LEU A 382 12.39 -19.19 5.60
CA LEU A 382 12.02 -19.37 4.20
C LEU A 382 13.11 -20.12 3.44
N THR A 383 14.37 -19.71 3.59
CA THR A 383 15.52 -20.32 2.92
C THR A 383 15.66 -21.80 3.30
N LEU A 384 15.51 -22.12 4.58
CA LEU A 384 15.51 -23.49 5.08
C LEU A 384 14.40 -24.34 4.43
N TYR A 385 13.16 -23.86 4.48
CA TYR A 385 12.02 -24.59 3.93
C TYR A 385 12.09 -24.73 2.42
N TRP A 386 12.62 -23.72 1.72
CA TRP A 386 12.79 -23.76 0.27
C TRP A 386 13.90 -24.75 -0.14
N ALA A 387 15.05 -24.74 0.55
CA ALA A 387 16.10 -25.73 0.32
C ALA A 387 15.60 -27.16 0.59
N GLN A 388 14.80 -27.35 1.66
CA GLN A 388 14.17 -28.64 1.95
C GLN A 388 13.20 -29.09 0.84
N ALA A 389 12.35 -28.19 0.34
CA ALA A 389 11.41 -28.49 -0.74
C ALA A 389 12.14 -28.81 -2.06
N LEU A 390 13.18 -28.04 -2.39
CA LEU A 390 14.04 -28.27 -3.56
C LEU A 390 14.81 -29.59 -3.48
N ALA A 391 15.25 -29.99 -2.30
CA ALA A 391 15.93 -31.28 -2.08
C ALA A 391 14.96 -32.48 -2.12
N ALA A 392 13.68 -32.26 -1.80
CA ALA A 392 12.68 -33.33 -1.66
C ALA A 392 11.81 -33.55 -2.92
N GLN A 393 11.74 -32.59 -3.84
CA GLN A 393 10.98 -32.74 -5.08
C GLN A 393 11.55 -33.85 -5.98
N THR A 394 10.70 -34.40 -6.85
CA THR A 394 11.03 -35.55 -7.71
C THR A 394 10.98 -35.25 -9.22
N ASP A 395 10.73 -33.99 -9.58
CA ASP A 395 10.63 -33.55 -10.97
C ASP A 395 12.01 -33.40 -11.62
N ASP A 396 13.03 -33.02 -10.84
CA ASP A 396 14.43 -32.91 -11.29
C ASP A 396 15.41 -33.46 -10.23
N ALA A 397 16.04 -34.59 -10.53
CA ALA A 397 16.98 -35.26 -9.63
C ALA A 397 18.32 -34.51 -9.48
N GLU A 398 18.79 -33.78 -10.50
CA GLU A 398 20.03 -33.01 -10.44
C GLU A 398 19.85 -31.77 -9.55
N LEU A 399 18.72 -31.07 -9.70
CA LEU A 399 18.36 -29.94 -8.85
C LEU A 399 18.17 -30.37 -7.39
N ALA A 400 17.49 -31.50 -7.16
CA ALA A 400 17.36 -32.07 -5.82
C ALA A 400 18.72 -32.39 -5.19
N ALA A 401 19.62 -33.03 -5.95
CA ALA A 401 20.97 -33.33 -5.48
C ALA A 401 21.79 -32.07 -5.20
N LYS A 402 21.63 -31.01 -6.00
CA LYS A 402 22.30 -29.72 -5.80
C LYS A 402 21.90 -29.05 -4.49
N PHE A 403 20.61 -29.07 -4.13
CA PHE A 403 20.12 -28.41 -2.92
C PHE A 403 20.18 -29.28 -1.65
N SER A 404 20.37 -30.59 -1.78
CA SER A 404 20.46 -31.52 -0.64
C SER A 404 21.53 -31.12 0.40
N PRO A 405 22.77 -30.74 0.04
CA PRO A 405 23.78 -30.31 1.02
C PRO A 405 23.38 -29.03 1.76
N LEU A 406 22.77 -28.07 1.07
CA LEU A 406 22.31 -26.82 1.69
C LEU A 406 21.16 -27.09 2.66
N ALA A 407 20.19 -27.92 2.26
CA ALA A 407 19.06 -28.30 3.11
C ALA A 407 19.53 -28.97 4.41
N ALA A 408 20.50 -29.88 4.32
CA ALA A 408 21.11 -30.52 5.48
C ALA A 408 21.86 -29.50 6.36
N ALA A 409 22.73 -28.69 5.77
CA ALA A 409 23.52 -27.69 6.51
C ALA A 409 22.65 -26.67 7.26
N LEU A 410 21.57 -26.18 6.64
CA LEU A 410 20.64 -25.25 7.29
C LEU A 410 19.79 -25.94 8.37
N SER A 411 19.40 -27.21 8.16
CA SER A 411 18.64 -27.97 9.15
C SER A 411 19.48 -28.27 10.39
N ASP A 412 20.73 -28.70 10.20
CA ASP A 412 21.66 -29.02 11.29
C ASP A 412 22.08 -27.77 12.09
N ALA A 413 22.11 -26.61 11.44
CA ALA A 413 22.54 -25.33 12.03
C ALA A 413 21.39 -24.43 12.48
N GLU A 414 20.13 -24.91 12.48
CA GLU A 414 18.95 -24.06 12.76
C GLU A 414 19.08 -23.28 14.07
N GLU A 415 19.35 -23.97 15.18
CA GLU A 415 19.45 -23.34 16.50
C GLU A 415 20.59 -22.32 16.58
N ALA A 416 21.74 -22.63 15.97
CA ALA A 416 22.91 -21.75 15.95
C ALA A 416 22.61 -20.47 15.16
N ILE A 417 22.03 -20.59 13.96
CA ILE A 417 21.70 -19.44 13.10
C ILE A 417 20.66 -18.55 13.80
N VAL A 418 19.59 -19.13 14.35
CA VAL A 418 18.55 -18.35 15.07
C VAL A 418 19.16 -17.65 16.28
N GLY A 419 20.04 -18.33 17.03
CA GLY A 419 20.77 -17.74 18.15
C GLY A 419 21.65 -16.54 17.74
N GLU A 420 22.42 -16.67 16.65
CA GLU A 420 23.24 -15.59 16.12
C GLU A 420 22.42 -14.38 15.66
N LEU A 421 21.28 -14.61 14.99
CA LEU A 421 20.37 -13.55 14.55
C LEU A 421 19.68 -12.84 15.74
N ALA A 422 19.35 -13.58 16.81
CA ALA A 422 18.74 -13.01 18.00
C ALA A 422 19.74 -12.22 18.87
N ALA A 423 20.99 -12.68 18.95
CA ALA A 423 22.02 -12.13 19.85
C ALA A 423 22.39 -10.67 19.57
N VAL A 424 22.09 -10.15 18.36
CA VAL A 424 22.39 -8.76 18.00
C VAL A 424 21.23 -7.79 18.29
N GLN A 425 20.05 -8.29 18.67
CA GLN A 425 18.88 -7.45 18.95
C GLN A 425 18.98 -6.75 20.31
N GLY A 426 18.27 -5.64 20.47
CA GLY A 426 18.21 -4.86 21.71
C GLY A 426 19.18 -3.68 21.78
N GLU A 427 20.19 -3.66 20.91
CA GLU A 427 21.22 -2.62 20.87
C GLU A 427 21.02 -1.68 19.67
N PRO A 428 21.37 -0.38 19.78
CA PRO A 428 21.33 0.53 18.65
C PRO A 428 22.34 0.15 17.55
N VAL A 429 22.00 0.47 16.30
CA VAL A 429 22.89 0.27 15.13
C VAL A 429 23.07 1.54 14.33
N ASP A 430 24.21 1.65 13.67
CA ASP A 430 24.53 2.74 12.76
C ASP A 430 24.53 2.23 11.31
N LEU A 431 23.56 2.71 10.51
CA LEU A 431 23.47 2.39 9.09
C LEU A 431 24.34 3.31 8.22
N GLY A 432 24.97 4.34 8.79
CA GLY A 432 25.77 5.33 8.04
C GLY A 432 24.95 6.32 7.21
N GLY A 433 23.62 6.31 7.34
CA GLY A 433 22.69 7.20 6.64
C GLY A 433 21.24 6.76 6.80
N TYR A 434 20.32 7.47 6.14
CA TYR A 434 18.88 7.13 6.11
C TYR A 434 18.40 6.91 4.67
N TYR A 435 18.42 7.96 3.84
CA TYR A 435 18.06 7.85 2.41
C TYR A 435 19.14 7.16 1.58
N LEU A 436 20.41 7.37 1.94
CA LEU A 436 21.56 6.69 1.38
C LEU A 436 22.40 6.16 2.53
N VAL A 437 22.30 4.86 2.78
CA VAL A 437 23.02 4.17 3.84
C VAL A 437 24.44 3.80 3.40
N ASP A 438 25.33 3.58 4.37
CA ASP A 438 26.62 2.95 4.11
C ASP A 438 26.39 1.45 3.86
N LYS A 439 26.84 0.97 2.70
CA LYS A 439 26.61 -0.42 2.29
C LYS A 439 27.24 -1.42 3.25
N ALA A 440 28.49 -1.21 3.65
CA ALA A 440 29.22 -2.16 4.48
C ALA A 440 28.62 -2.27 5.88
N LYS A 441 28.23 -1.13 6.47
CA LYS A 441 27.52 -1.10 7.75
C LYS A 441 26.16 -1.79 7.66
N THR A 442 25.39 -1.51 6.61
CA THR A 442 24.07 -2.10 6.41
C THR A 442 24.17 -3.62 6.18
N ASP A 443 25.11 -4.08 5.36
CA ASP A 443 25.34 -5.51 5.14
C ASP A 443 25.67 -6.23 6.46
N ALA A 444 26.53 -5.63 7.31
CA ALA A 444 26.88 -6.20 8.61
C ALA A 444 25.69 -6.30 9.57
N VAL A 445 24.82 -5.28 9.58
CA VAL A 445 23.58 -5.28 10.39
C VAL A 445 22.57 -6.29 9.86
N MET A 446 22.41 -6.39 8.54
CA MET A 446 21.39 -7.22 7.91
C MET A 446 21.80 -8.70 7.78
N ARG A 447 23.09 -9.01 7.82
CA ARG A 447 23.62 -10.38 7.69
C ARG A 447 24.53 -10.77 8.86
N PRO A 448 24.05 -10.71 10.12
CA PRO A 448 24.90 -10.87 11.30
C PRO A 448 25.27 -12.34 11.61
N SER A 449 24.61 -13.32 11.00
CA SER A 449 24.89 -14.75 11.21
C SER A 449 26.04 -15.23 10.30
N PRO A 450 27.27 -15.42 10.81
CA PRO A 450 28.36 -16.00 10.03
C PRO A 450 28.04 -17.41 9.57
N THR A 451 27.33 -18.20 10.39
CA THR A 451 26.96 -19.58 10.06
C THR A 451 26.03 -19.62 8.85
N PHE A 452 25.00 -18.76 8.83
CA PHE A 452 24.08 -18.68 7.70
C PHE A 452 24.77 -18.17 6.42
N ASN A 453 25.60 -17.13 6.55
CA ASN A 453 26.36 -16.59 5.43
C ASN A 453 27.30 -17.63 4.80
N ALA A 454 27.97 -18.45 5.62
CA ALA A 454 28.85 -19.51 5.15
C ALA A 454 28.08 -20.64 4.46
N ALA A 455 26.91 -21.03 4.98
CA ALA A 455 26.05 -22.03 4.35
C ALA A 455 25.62 -21.60 2.94
N LEU A 456 25.19 -20.34 2.78
CA LEU A 456 24.76 -19.78 1.50
C LEU A 456 25.90 -19.60 0.49
N ALA A 457 27.14 -19.37 0.95
CA ALA A 457 28.29 -19.18 0.06
C ALA A 457 28.75 -20.48 -0.64
N ASN A 458 28.25 -21.64 -0.20
CA ASN A 458 28.60 -22.96 -0.72
C ASN A 458 27.59 -23.53 -1.73
N LEU A 459 26.56 -22.76 -2.10
CA LEU A 459 25.60 -23.08 -3.17
C LEU A 459 26.06 -22.50 -4.51
#